data_AF-A0A5M6ZKD0-F1
#
_entry.id   AF-A0A5M6ZKD0-F1
#
_cell.length_a   1.000
_cell.length_b   1.000
_cell.length_c   1.000
_cell.angle_alpha   90.00
_cell.angle_beta   90.00
_cell.angle_gamma   90.00
#
_symmetry.space_group_name_H-M   'P 1'
#
loop_
_entity.id
_entity.type
_entity.pdbx_description
1 polymer ?
#
loop_
_entity_poly.entity_id
_entity_poly.type
_entity_poly.pdbx_seq_one_letter_code
_entity_poly.pdbx_strand_id
1 'polypeptide(L)'
;MISVRASAAGRACILGLGARGRAMARALAAGGTPVTGWDEDEARRKRAAREGVVIEHPTARDWGDLAVLAIDDAARLDGPDDNGLLALASAAAAPVTTELALFAHALAARPGARLALAPGGPQAHGAMALAGWIMQCSGLDARPGGWGRALFDAPPLRAGSLSLITASAAERARAPDLAPHALWLGPDADVSAEELASLAARCSGPALIDMDAPGAGARLAALRKGGMDRERLIACSGRMALGEGVYLIGGRLHDARTHGAGRHWRVSGAGLEGLAPGLIAGAAALALALGADADAMEAALASFPGAQGLRAPVFQLGAVEIIDHSAAQDPRETLDAITPDLPVWWIADPGLDAAAFASPLPDHLQRLILTGPDPRLVRKLGKRLACRTAAGLDEALARALHGAMLSGGRAQLLYAPSTRRGPEQVHEDSAALAAALDRLTGRLKQGDAA
;
A
#
# COMPACT_ATOMS: atom_id res chain seq x y z
N MET A 1 5.48 -14.86 12.36
CA MET A 1 4.34 -13.94 12.35
C MET A 1 4.23 -13.21 13.68
N ILE A 2 3.57 -12.05 13.72
CA ILE A 2 3.32 -11.29 14.95
C ILE A 2 2.19 -11.97 15.73
N SER A 3 2.40 -12.29 17.01
CA SER A 3 1.33 -12.77 17.90
C SER A 3 0.72 -11.64 18.71
N VAL A 4 -0.52 -11.81 19.15
CA VAL A 4 -1.22 -10.87 20.04
C VAL A 4 -2.27 -11.64 20.83
N ARG A 5 -2.55 -11.22 22.06
CA ARG A 5 -3.59 -11.83 22.88
C ARG A 5 -4.73 -10.84 23.05
N ALA A 6 -5.97 -11.33 23.08
CA ALA A 6 -7.10 -10.49 23.51
C ALA A 6 -6.91 -10.02 24.95
N SER A 7 -7.42 -8.84 25.26
CA SER A 7 -7.33 -8.25 26.61
C SER A 7 -8.17 -8.99 27.65
N ALA A 8 -9.25 -9.66 27.22
CA ALA A 8 -10.14 -10.43 28.07
C ALA A 8 -9.99 -11.95 27.88
N ALA A 9 -10.44 -12.73 28.87
CA ALA A 9 -10.62 -14.18 28.74
C ALA A 9 -11.84 -14.48 27.85
N GLY A 10 -11.82 -15.62 27.16
CA GLY A 10 -12.88 -16.00 26.22
C GLY A 10 -12.34 -16.21 24.81
N ARG A 11 -13.21 -16.06 23.81
CA ARG A 11 -12.89 -16.27 22.39
C ARG A 11 -12.91 -14.97 21.61
N ALA A 12 -11.99 -14.82 20.66
CA ALA A 12 -12.08 -13.76 19.67
C ALA A 12 -13.09 -14.14 18.57
N CYS A 13 -13.86 -13.16 18.13
CA CYS A 13 -14.68 -13.22 16.92
C CYS A 13 -14.03 -12.34 15.84
N ILE A 14 -13.79 -12.88 14.65
CA ILE A 14 -13.35 -12.10 13.49
C ILE A 14 -14.53 -11.94 12.53
N LEU A 15 -14.92 -10.70 12.23
CA LEU A 15 -15.85 -10.37 11.15
C LEU A 15 -15.10 -9.88 9.94
N GLY A 16 -15.35 -10.56 8.82
CA GLY A 16 -14.54 -10.45 7.61
C GLY A 16 -13.32 -11.37 7.68
N LEU A 17 -13.20 -12.25 6.69
CA LEU A 17 -12.15 -13.25 6.55
C LEU A 17 -11.35 -12.98 5.27
N GLY A 18 -11.17 -11.70 4.93
CA GLY A 18 -10.20 -11.22 3.96
C GLY A 18 -8.75 -11.50 4.41
N ALA A 19 -7.78 -10.94 3.69
CA ALA A 19 -6.36 -11.17 4.00
C ALA A 19 -6.02 -10.74 5.44
N ARG A 20 -6.48 -9.55 5.84
CA ARG A 20 -6.26 -9.01 7.18
C ARG A 20 -7.02 -9.76 8.25
N GLY A 21 -8.29 -10.12 8.00
CA GLY A 21 -9.10 -10.90 8.92
C GLY A 21 -8.45 -12.24 9.29
N ARG A 22 -7.96 -12.98 8.29
CA ARG A 22 -7.25 -14.24 8.54
C ARG A 22 -5.91 -14.04 9.24
N ALA A 23 -5.18 -12.96 8.94
CA ALA A 23 -3.94 -12.63 9.64
C ALA A 23 -4.17 -12.32 11.13
N MET A 24 -5.21 -11.54 11.45
CA MET A 24 -5.63 -11.30 12.85
C MET A 24 -6.03 -12.60 13.54
N ALA A 25 -6.81 -13.46 12.86
CA ALA A 25 -7.21 -14.75 13.42
C ALA A 25 -6.00 -15.61 13.82
N ARG A 26 -5.02 -15.74 12.92
CA ARG A 26 -3.79 -16.47 13.22
C ARG A 26 -3.00 -15.81 14.35
N ALA A 27 -2.93 -14.48 14.40
CA ALA A 27 -2.17 -13.75 15.42
C ALA A 27 -2.74 -13.93 16.82
N LEU A 28 -4.07 -13.89 16.93
CA LEU A 28 -4.82 -14.14 18.17
C LEU A 28 -4.70 -15.59 18.63
N ALA A 29 -4.85 -16.54 17.71
CA ALA A 29 -4.63 -17.96 17.99
C ALA A 29 -3.20 -18.22 18.49
N ALA A 30 -2.18 -17.64 17.84
CA ALA A 30 -0.78 -17.75 18.25
C ALA A 30 -0.49 -17.06 19.60
N GLY A 31 -1.29 -16.07 19.99
CA GLY A 31 -1.24 -15.46 21.32
C GLY A 31 -2.03 -16.21 22.40
N GLY A 32 -2.63 -17.36 22.05
CA GLY A 32 -3.39 -18.22 22.96
C GLY A 32 -4.87 -17.83 23.14
N THR A 33 -5.40 -16.94 22.30
CA THR A 33 -6.84 -16.62 22.28
C THR A 33 -7.53 -17.55 21.27
N PRO A 34 -8.50 -18.39 21.68
CA PRO A 34 -9.31 -19.16 20.74
C PRO A 34 -10.06 -18.23 19.78
N VAL A 35 -10.14 -18.59 18.50
CA VAL A 35 -10.70 -17.72 17.47
C VAL A 35 -11.81 -18.43 16.71
N THR A 36 -12.93 -17.74 16.55
CA THR A 36 -13.93 -18.08 15.53
C THR A 36 -14.13 -16.89 14.60
N GLY A 37 -14.67 -17.11 13.41
CA GLY A 37 -14.87 -16.02 12.46
C GLY A 37 -15.94 -16.29 11.42
N TRP A 38 -16.37 -15.20 10.79
CA TRP A 38 -17.42 -15.19 9.79
C TRP A 38 -17.13 -14.20 8.67
N ASP A 39 -17.52 -14.56 7.45
CA ASP A 39 -17.54 -13.71 6.27
C ASP A 39 -18.75 -14.12 5.43
N GLU A 40 -19.36 -13.19 4.71
CA GLU A 40 -20.49 -13.49 3.80
C GLU A 40 -20.04 -14.29 2.57
N ASP A 41 -18.78 -14.16 2.16
CA ASP A 41 -18.19 -14.89 1.05
C ASP A 41 -17.82 -16.33 1.44
N GLU A 42 -18.44 -17.31 0.77
CA GLU A 42 -18.19 -18.73 1.01
C GLU A 42 -16.75 -19.17 0.70
N ALA A 43 -16.12 -18.60 -0.33
CA ALA A 43 -14.74 -18.89 -0.67
C ALA A 43 -13.79 -18.39 0.43
N ARG A 44 -14.04 -17.21 1.00
CA ARG A 44 -13.28 -16.68 2.14
C ARG A 44 -13.45 -17.56 3.38
N ARG A 45 -14.69 -17.99 3.69
CA ARG A 45 -14.95 -18.96 4.78
C ARG A 45 -14.19 -20.27 4.59
N LYS A 46 -14.26 -20.87 3.39
CA LYS A 46 -13.55 -22.12 3.06
C LYS A 46 -12.03 -21.97 3.21
N ARG A 47 -11.48 -20.83 2.78
CA ARG A 47 -10.05 -20.55 2.93
C ARG A 47 -9.65 -20.41 4.40
N ALA A 48 -10.39 -19.64 5.19
CA ALA A 48 -10.12 -19.47 6.61
C ALA A 48 -10.23 -20.79 7.38
N ALA A 49 -11.21 -21.64 7.06
CA ALA A 49 -11.34 -22.98 7.65
C ALA A 49 -10.11 -23.87 7.39
N ARG A 50 -9.55 -23.84 6.17
CA ARG A 50 -8.30 -24.56 5.83
C ARG A 50 -7.10 -24.02 6.59
N GLU A 51 -7.13 -22.75 6.98
CA GLU A 51 -6.10 -22.10 7.79
C GLU A 51 -6.34 -22.28 9.30
N GLY A 52 -7.34 -23.09 9.70
CA GLY A 52 -7.61 -23.47 11.09
C GLY A 52 -8.57 -22.56 11.86
N VAL A 53 -9.23 -21.60 11.18
CA VAL A 53 -10.25 -20.75 11.80
C VAL A 53 -11.56 -21.54 11.93
N VAL A 54 -12.14 -21.55 13.14
CA VAL A 54 -13.47 -22.13 13.35
C VAL A 54 -14.51 -21.18 12.76
N ILE A 55 -15.27 -21.66 11.78
CA ILE A 55 -16.31 -20.87 11.12
C ILE A 55 -17.61 -20.98 11.91
N GLU A 56 -18.14 -19.84 12.34
CA GLU A 56 -19.32 -19.78 13.19
C GLU A 56 -20.17 -18.57 12.80
N HIS A 57 -21.45 -18.80 12.52
CA HIS A 57 -22.36 -17.72 12.13
C HIS A 57 -22.65 -16.82 13.36
N PRO A 58 -22.60 -15.48 13.24
CA PRO A 58 -22.76 -14.57 14.37
C PRO A 58 -24.08 -14.74 15.15
N THR A 59 -25.16 -15.18 14.49
CA THR A 59 -26.45 -15.43 15.13
C THR A 59 -26.55 -16.76 15.89
N ALA A 60 -25.67 -17.72 15.60
CA ALA A 60 -25.64 -19.04 16.26
C ALA A 60 -24.58 -19.10 17.37
N ARG A 61 -23.69 -18.10 17.44
CA ARG A 61 -22.64 -17.95 18.43
C ARG A 61 -23.21 -17.60 19.82
N ASP A 62 -22.57 -18.11 20.87
CA ASP A 62 -22.69 -17.55 22.22
C ASP A 62 -21.84 -16.27 22.36
N TRP A 63 -22.49 -15.13 22.59
CA TRP A 63 -21.80 -13.85 22.79
C TRP A 63 -21.29 -13.65 24.22
N GLY A 64 -21.73 -14.49 25.17
CA GLY A 64 -21.28 -14.43 26.56
C GLY A 64 -19.83 -14.83 26.76
N ASP A 65 -19.22 -15.55 25.81
CA ASP A 65 -17.80 -15.94 25.84
C ASP A 65 -16.87 -15.01 25.06
N LEU A 66 -17.39 -13.88 24.56
CA LEU A 66 -16.66 -13.00 23.65
C LEU A 66 -15.58 -12.18 24.36
N ALA A 67 -14.32 -12.44 24.02
CA ALA A 67 -13.17 -11.69 24.51
C ALA A 67 -12.90 -10.40 23.72
N VAL A 68 -13.12 -10.45 22.39
CA VAL A 68 -12.91 -9.32 21.47
C VAL A 68 -13.63 -9.58 20.15
N LEU A 69 -14.25 -8.55 19.59
CA LEU A 69 -14.73 -8.54 18.21
C LEU A 69 -13.71 -7.80 17.33
N ALA A 70 -13.03 -8.48 16.42
CA ALA A 70 -12.12 -7.86 15.47
C ALA A 70 -12.74 -7.78 14.08
N ILE A 71 -12.63 -6.63 13.43
CA ILE A 71 -13.21 -6.36 12.10
C ILE A 71 -12.06 -6.07 11.13
N ASP A 72 -12.04 -6.74 9.98
CA ASP A 72 -10.95 -6.64 9.01
C ASP A 72 -10.97 -5.34 8.19
N ASP A 73 -12.16 -4.76 7.99
CA ASP A 73 -12.38 -3.50 7.31
C ASP A 73 -12.98 -2.44 8.26
N ALA A 74 -12.20 -1.42 8.57
CA ALA A 74 -12.62 -0.32 9.45
C ALA A 74 -13.84 0.45 8.91
N ALA A 75 -14.10 0.45 7.60
CA ALA A 75 -15.25 1.14 7.02
C ALA A 75 -16.60 0.50 7.42
N ARG A 76 -16.59 -0.79 7.79
CA ARG A 76 -17.79 -1.50 8.27
C ARG A 76 -18.32 -0.97 9.60
N LEU A 77 -17.45 -0.39 10.42
CA LEU A 77 -17.81 0.16 11.73
C LEU A 77 -18.74 1.37 11.65
N ASP A 78 -18.76 2.07 10.52
CA ASP A 78 -19.60 3.25 10.28
C ASP A 78 -20.75 2.94 9.30
N GLY A 79 -20.85 1.68 8.85
CA GLY A 79 -21.85 1.21 7.90
C GLY A 79 -23.17 0.78 8.55
N PRO A 80 -24.30 0.80 7.81
CA PRO A 80 -25.61 0.42 8.34
C PRO A 80 -25.73 -1.09 8.64
N ASP A 81 -24.98 -1.93 7.94
CA ASP A 81 -25.19 -3.38 7.86
C ASP A 81 -24.71 -4.15 9.12
N ASP A 82 -23.73 -3.63 9.86
CA ASP A 82 -23.12 -4.32 11.01
C ASP A 82 -23.59 -3.82 12.39
N ASN A 83 -24.53 -2.87 12.43
CA ASN A 83 -25.02 -2.27 13.68
C ASN A 83 -25.55 -3.30 14.69
N GLY A 84 -26.15 -4.40 14.21
CA GLY A 84 -26.64 -5.48 15.07
C GLY A 84 -25.51 -6.23 15.79
N LEU A 85 -24.41 -6.54 15.08
CA LEU A 85 -23.27 -7.27 15.65
C LEU A 85 -22.46 -6.39 16.60
N LEU A 86 -22.34 -5.10 16.30
CA LEU A 86 -21.73 -4.12 17.19
C LEU A 86 -22.55 -3.94 18.47
N ALA A 87 -23.88 -3.92 18.37
CA ALA A 87 -24.76 -3.87 19.53
C ALA A 87 -24.63 -5.13 20.40
N LEU A 88 -24.49 -6.32 19.79
CA LEU A 88 -24.25 -7.57 20.53
C LEU A 88 -22.90 -7.57 21.25
N ALA A 89 -21.82 -7.12 20.60
CA ALA A 89 -20.52 -6.97 21.25
C ALA A 89 -20.58 -5.99 22.43
N SER A 90 -21.28 -4.86 22.25
CA SER A 90 -21.50 -3.87 23.30
C SER A 90 -22.30 -4.45 24.48
N ALA A 91 -23.37 -5.21 24.20
CA ALA A 91 -24.16 -5.88 25.23
C ALA A 91 -23.36 -6.95 26.00
N ALA A 92 -22.39 -7.60 25.35
CA ALA A 92 -21.45 -8.52 25.97
C ALA A 92 -20.27 -7.82 26.68
N ALA A 93 -20.21 -6.48 26.66
CA ALA A 93 -19.09 -5.67 27.14
C ALA A 93 -17.73 -6.06 26.53
N ALA A 94 -17.75 -6.61 25.30
CA ALA A 94 -16.55 -7.02 24.59
C ALA A 94 -16.01 -5.85 23.75
N PRO A 95 -14.69 -5.59 23.77
CA PRO A 95 -14.09 -4.56 22.94
C PRO A 95 -14.24 -4.88 21.46
N VAL A 96 -14.54 -3.86 20.66
CA VAL A 96 -14.50 -3.92 19.20
C VAL A 96 -13.17 -3.32 18.72
N THR A 97 -12.46 -4.02 17.84
CA THR A 97 -11.13 -3.64 17.39
C THR A 97 -10.94 -3.83 15.88
N THR A 98 -9.90 -3.21 15.34
CA THR A 98 -9.44 -3.38 13.95
C THR A 98 -7.98 -3.81 13.95
N GLU A 99 -7.45 -4.17 12.79
CA GLU A 99 -6.08 -4.64 12.67
C GLU A 99 -5.05 -3.62 13.22
N LEU A 100 -5.19 -2.34 12.89
CA LEU A 100 -4.25 -1.30 13.34
C LEU A 100 -4.32 -1.10 14.86
N ALA A 101 -5.52 -1.14 15.43
CA ALA A 101 -5.73 -1.03 16.88
C ALA A 101 -5.16 -2.24 17.62
N LEU A 102 -5.37 -3.45 17.10
CA LEU A 102 -4.79 -4.67 17.64
C LEU A 102 -3.26 -4.67 17.49
N PHE A 103 -2.74 -4.14 16.38
CA PHE A 103 -1.30 -3.98 16.16
C PHE A 103 -0.68 -3.00 17.15
N ALA A 104 -1.37 -1.91 17.50
CA ALA A 104 -0.92 -0.96 18.53
C ALA A 104 -0.68 -1.65 19.87
N HIS A 105 -1.61 -2.52 20.30
CA HIS A 105 -1.45 -3.35 21.50
C HIS A 105 -0.27 -4.30 21.39
N ALA A 106 -0.12 -4.96 20.24
CA ALA A 106 1.00 -5.84 19.97
C ALA A 106 2.34 -5.07 20.04
N LEU A 107 2.41 -3.87 19.49
CA LEU A 107 3.60 -3.01 19.52
C LEU A 107 3.94 -2.58 20.96
N ALA A 108 2.95 -2.11 21.72
CA ALA A 108 3.14 -1.67 23.12
C ALA A 108 3.67 -2.80 24.02
N ALA A 109 3.28 -4.04 23.75
CA ALA A 109 3.77 -5.22 24.47
C ALA A 109 5.22 -5.64 24.11
N ARG A 110 5.88 -4.97 23.15
CA ARG A 110 7.25 -5.29 22.70
C ARG A 110 8.18 -4.09 22.80
N PRO A 111 8.78 -3.85 23.99
CA PRO A 111 9.76 -2.80 24.18
C PRO A 111 10.89 -2.84 23.14
N GLY A 112 11.22 -1.68 22.58
CA GLY A 112 12.28 -1.53 21.57
C GLY A 112 11.85 -1.85 20.14
N ALA A 113 10.64 -2.39 19.89
CA ALA A 113 10.04 -2.37 18.56
C ALA A 113 9.51 -0.96 18.27
N ARG A 114 9.67 -0.49 17.03
CA ARG A 114 9.32 0.88 16.62
C ARG A 114 8.35 0.87 15.45
N LEU A 115 7.61 1.98 15.32
CA LEU A 115 6.66 2.21 14.25
C LEU A 115 6.95 3.57 13.59
N ALA A 116 7.11 3.58 12.27
CA ALA A 116 6.94 4.78 11.45
C ALA A 116 5.55 4.76 10.83
N LEU A 117 4.76 5.82 11.04
CA LEU A 117 3.40 5.94 10.56
C LEU A 117 3.33 7.00 9.45
N ALA A 118 2.75 6.63 8.32
CA ALA A 118 2.38 7.55 7.24
C ALA A 118 0.85 7.58 7.11
N PRO A 119 0.18 8.65 7.57
CA PRO A 119 -1.20 8.94 7.17
C PRO A 119 -1.27 9.08 5.65
N GLY A 120 -2.18 8.38 4.99
CA GLY A 120 -2.39 8.52 3.55
C GLY A 120 -2.80 7.24 2.86
N GLY A 121 -2.56 7.16 1.55
CA GLY A 121 -3.00 6.08 0.69
C GLY A 121 -1.88 5.57 -0.20
N PRO A 122 -2.11 5.46 -1.53
CA PRO A 122 -1.13 4.87 -2.44
C PRO A 122 0.23 5.58 -2.42
N GLN A 123 0.30 6.91 -2.45
CA GLN A 123 1.59 7.61 -2.52
C GLN A 123 2.40 7.43 -1.22
N ALA A 124 1.73 7.52 -0.06
CA ALA A 124 2.33 7.19 1.22
C ALA A 124 2.83 5.74 1.28
N HIS A 125 2.07 4.76 0.76
CA HIS A 125 2.51 3.37 0.63
C HIS A 125 3.80 3.24 -0.19
N GLY A 126 3.87 3.90 -1.36
CA GLY A 126 5.06 3.88 -2.21
C GLY A 126 6.30 4.46 -1.53
N ALA A 127 6.13 5.59 -0.85
CA ALA A 127 7.20 6.21 -0.09
C ALA A 127 7.70 5.32 1.07
N MET A 128 6.79 4.66 1.78
CA MET A 128 7.12 3.74 2.88
C MET A 128 7.79 2.45 2.38
N ALA A 129 7.42 1.97 1.18
CA ALA A 129 8.10 0.87 0.52
C ALA A 129 9.56 1.23 0.17
N LEU A 130 9.78 2.41 -0.42
CA LEU A 130 11.13 2.90 -0.72
C LEU A 130 11.97 3.14 0.54
N ALA A 131 11.40 3.79 1.57
CA ALA A 131 12.09 3.99 2.84
C ALA A 131 12.48 2.65 3.47
N GLY A 132 11.56 1.67 3.48
CA GLY A 132 11.83 0.33 3.96
C GLY A 132 12.96 -0.36 3.20
N TRP A 133 12.99 -0.23 1.86
CA TRP A 133 14.06 -0.78 1.03
C TRP A 133 15.43 -0.17 1.34
N ILE A 134 15.52 1.15 1.45
CA ILE A 134 16.76 1.86 1.81
C ILE A 134 17.29 1.37 3.16
N MET A 135 16.39 1.22 4.14
CA MET A 135 16.74 0.74 5.47
C MET A 135 17.18 -0.72 5.46
N GLN A 136 16.54 -1.58 4.68
CA GLN A 136 16.94 -2.99 4.51
C GLN A 136 18.32 -3.12 3.84
N CYS A 137 18.60 -2.32 2.81
CA CYS A 137 19.92 -2.24 2.19
C CYS A 137 21.01 -1.78 3.18
N SER A 138 20.62 -1.03 4.21
CA SER A 138 21.48 -0.61 5.32
C SER A 138 21.56 -1.64 6.46
N GLY A 139 20.99 -2.84 6.29
CA GLY A 139 21.01 -3.91 7.29
C GLY A 139 19.98 -3.76 8.43
N LEU A 140 19.02 -2.85 8.31
CA LEU A 140 17.97 -2.65 9.31
C LEU A 140 16.77 -3.58 9.09
N ASP A 141 16.12 -3.97 10.19
CA ASP A 141 14.91 -4.78 10.18
C ASP A 141 13.66 -3.91 9.97
N ALA A 142 13.58 -3.28 8.79
CA ALA A 142 12.50 -2.42 8.35
C ALA A 142 11.43 -3.23 7.59
N ARG A 143 10.15 -3.05 7.94
CA ARG A 143 9.05 -3.89 7.47
C ARG A 143 7.86 -3.03 7.03
N PRO A 144 7.75 -2.71 5.73
CA PRO A 144 6.58 -2.04 5.17
C PRO A 144 5.31 -2.88 5.32
N GLY A 145 4.21 -2.25 5.71
CA GLY A 145 2.89 -2.85 5.87
C GLY A 145 1.75 -1.83 5.80
N GLY A 146 0.52 -2.29 5.99
CA GLY A 146 -0.68 -1.46 5.80
C GLY A 146 -1.03 -1.31 4.32
N TRP A 147 -2.05 -0.50 4.04
CA TRP A 147 -2.60 -0.32 2.69
C TRP A 147 -2.80 -1.65 1.93
N GLY A 148 -3.60 -2.56 2.51
CA GLY A 148 -3.91 -3.87 1.91
C GLY A 148 -2.98 -5.00 2.34
N ARG A 149 -1.74 -4.71 2.76
CA ARG A 149 -0.85 -5.72 3.35
C ARG A 149 -1.16 -5.92 4.83
N ALA A 150 -1.55 -7.13 5.19
CA ALA A 150 -1.81 -7.50 6.58
C ALA A 150 -0.57 -7.30 7.48
N LEU A 151 -0.77 -6.60 8.59
CA LEU A 151 0.29 -6.25 9.54
C LEU A 151 0.80 -7.47 10.29
N PHE A 152 -0.09 -8.41 10.61
CA PHE A 152 0.26 -9.58 11.44
C PHE A 152 1.04 -10.67 10.71
N ASP A 153 1.08 -10.63 9.37
CA ASP A 153 1.88 -11.56 8.56
C ASP A 153 3.37 -11.24 8.55
N ALA A 154 3.75 -10.06 9.05
CA ALA A 154 5.15 -9.71 9.24
C ALA A 154 5.86 -10.65 10.25
N PRO A 155 7.20 -10.78 10.20
CA PRO A 155 7.95 -11.50 11.23
C PRO A 155 7.66 -10.96 12.66
N PRO A 156 7.95 -11.73 13.72
CA PRO A 156 7.70 -11.29 15.09
C PRO A 156 8.33 -9.93 15.41
N LEU A 157 7.63 -9.09 16.17
CA LEU A 157 8.18 -7.83 16.67
C LEU A 157 9.28 -8.12 17.70
N ARG A 158 10.42 -7.45 17.57
CA ARG A 158 11.58 -7.56 18.46
C ARG A 158 12.20 -6.19 18.68
N ALA A 159 13.04 -6.08 19.70
CA ALA A 159 13.87 -4.89 19.87
C ALA A 159 14.66 -4.63 18.57
N GLY A 160 14.61 -3.39 18.07
CA GLY A 160 15.25 -2.97 16.83
C GLY A 160 14.41 -3.19 15.55
N SER A 161 13.31 -3.96 15.60
CA SER A 161 12.39 -4.04 14.45
C SER A 161 11.66 -2.72 14.24
N LEU A 162 11.49 -2.33 12.97
CA LEU A 162 10.78 -1.13 12.57
C LEU A 162 9.66 -1.49 11.61
N SER A 163 8.41 -1.29 12.03
CA SER A 163 7.26 -1.36 11.13
C SER A 163 7.05 -0.01 10.45
N LEU A 164 6.90 -0.01 9.13
CA LEU A 164 6.61 1.16 8.32
C LEU A 164 5.17 1.01 7.83
N ILE A 165 4.22 1.69 8.47
CA ILE A 165 2.78 1.47 8.23
C ILE A 165 2.17 2.69 7.56
N THR A 166 1.50 2.44 6.44
CA THR A 166 0.55 3.38 5.85
C THR A 166 -0.86 3.05 6.33
N ALA A 167 -1.58 4.05 6.83
CA ALA A 167 -2.94 3.86 7.33
C ALA A 167 -3.87 5.00 6.89
N SER A 168 -5.10 4.63 6.53
CA SER A 168 -6.20 5.56 6.22
C SER A 168 -6.74 6.25 7.46
N ALA A 169 -7.49 7.34 7.28
CA ALA A 169 -8.14 8.04 8.39
C ALA A 169 -9.09 7.13 9.18
N ALA A 170 -9.87 6.29 8.50
CA ALA A 170 -10.78 5.33 9.12
C ALA A 170 -10.04 4.32 10.02
N GLU A 171 -8.90 3.79 9.58
CA GLU A 171 -8.09 2.86 10.39
C GLU A 171 -7.49 3.55 11.62
N ARG A 172 -6.92 4.75 11.45
CA ARG A 172 -6.29 5.49 12.55
C ARG A 172 -7.31 5.96 13.58
N ALA A 173 -8.51 6.35 13.16
CA ALA A 173 -9.61 6.68 14.07
C ALA A 173 -9.97 5.53 15.03
N ARG A 174 -9.74 4.27 14.62
CA ARG A 174 -9.97 3.09 15.46
C ARG A 174 -8.77 2.67 16.30
N ALA A 175 -7.62 3.34 16.16
CA ALA A 175 -6.39 3.05 16.89
C ALA A 175 -5.91 4.27 17.71
N PRO A 176 -6.71 4.77 18.67
CA PRO A 176 -6.37 5.98 19.42
C PRO A 176 -5.08 5.86 20.23
N ASP A 177 -4.76 4.64 20.69
CA ASP A 177 -3.57 4.35 21.50
C ASP A 177 -2.30 4.13 20.66
N LEU A 178 -2.38 4.30 19.33
CA LEU A 178 -1.22 4.20 18.46
C LEU A 178 -0.20 5.29 18.82
N ALA A 179 0.99 4.86 19.21
CA ALA A 179 2.12 5.71 19.58
C ALA A 179 3.28 5.49 18.60
N PRO A 180 3.37 6.29 17.52
CA PRO A 180 4.43 6.14 16.54
C PRO A 180 5.78 6.58 17.10
N HIS A 181 6.86 5.97 16.61
CA HIS A 181 8.20 6.50 16.79
C HIS A 181 8.51 7.59 15.77
N ALA A 182 8.01 7.48 14.54
CA ALA A 182 8.17 8.51 13.53
C ALA A 182 6.87 8.76 12.77
N LEU A 183 6.71 10.00 12.31
CA LEU A 183 5.61 10.42 11.44
C LEU A 183 6.13 10.84 10.07
N TRP A 184 5.39 10.50 9.04
CA TRP A 184 5.59 10.99 7.68
C TRP A 184 4.33 11.68 7.19
N LEU A 185 4.44 12.92 6.73
CA LEU A 185 3.33 13.67 6.13
C LEU A 185 3.62 14.00 4.66
N GLY A 186 3.19 13.10 3.77
CA GLY A 186 3.31 13.23 2.33
C GLY A 186 2.21 14.08 1.68
N PRO A 187 2.19 14.15 0.34
CA PRO A 187 1.18 14.90 -0.42
C PRO A 187 -0.23 14.36 -0.21
N ASP A 188 -0.40 13.03 -0.16
CA ASP A 188 -1.69 12.35 0.05
C ASP A 188 -2.01 12.10 1.54
N ALA A 189 -1.34 12.80 2.46
CA ALA A 189 -1.64 12.67 3.89
C ALA A 189 -3.02 13.25 4.23
N ASP A 190 -3.97 12.34 4.42
CA ASP A 190 -5.33 12.62 4.88
C ASP A 190 -5.38 12.55 6.41
N VAL A 191 -5.03 13.67 7.07
CA VAL A 191 -5.01 13.81 8.53
C VAL A 191 -5.45 15.21 8.92
N SER A 192 -6.38 15.31 9.88
CA SER A 192 -6.83 16.61 10.39
C SER A 192 -5.78 17.27 11.28
N ALA A 193 -5.85 18.59 11.45
CA ALA A 193 -4.92 19.30 12.34
C ALA A 193 -5.04 18.83 13.81
N GLU A 194 -6.24 18.46 14.25
CA GLU A 194 -6.49 17.95 15.61
C GLU A 194 -5.90 16.55 15.79
N GLU A 195 -6.17 15.65 14.84
CA GLU A 195 -5.61 14.30 14.85
C GLU A 195 -4.08 14.36 14.79
N LEU A 196 -3.51 15.23 13.96
CA LEU A 196 -2.07 15.39 13.83
C LEU A 196 -1.42 15.91 15.12
N ALA A 197 -2.04 16.87 15.81
CA ALA A 197 -1.56 17.33 17.11
C ALA A 197 -1.61 16.20 18.17
N SER A 198 -2.65 15.37 18.14
CA SER A 198 -2.78 14.20 19.01
C SER A 198 -1.71 13.14 18.73
N LEU A 199 -1.45 12.82 17.46
CA LEU A 199 -0.37 11.91 17.05
C LEU A 199 1.00 12.46 17.42
N ALA A 200 1.24 13.75 17.23
CA ALA A 200 2.49 14.41 17.58
C ALA A 200 2.79 14.32 19.08
N ALA A 201 1.77 14.49 19.93
CA ALA A 201 1.90 14.40 21.39
C ALA A 201 2.32 13.01 21.88
N ARG A 202 2.00 11.95 21.11
CA ARG A 202 2.43 10.57 21.41
C ARG A 202 3.64 10.11 20.62
N CYS A 203 4.08 10.89 19.64
CA CYS A 203 5.23 10.54 18.82
C CYS A 203 6.52 10.69 19.65
N SER A 204 7.40 9.67 19.61
CA SER A 204 8.66 9.70 20.39
C SER A 204 9.89 10.17 19.61
N GLY A 205 9.82 10.24 18.27
CA GLY A 205 10.95 10.55 17.40
C GLY A 205 10.61 11.58 16.32
N PRO A 206 11.19 11.48 15.12
CA PRO A 206 11.07 12.55 14.12
C PRO A 206 9.69 12.61 13.46
N ALA A 207 9.29 13.79 13.00
CA ALA A 207 8.22 13.95 12.02
C ALA A 207 8.73 14.64 10.76
N LEU A 208 8.35 14.06 9.63
CA LEU A 208 8.72 14.51 8.31
C LEU A 208 7.55 15.20 7.63
N ILE A 209 7.84 16.29 6.93
CA ILE A 209 6.85 17.10 6.22
C ILE A 209 7.33 17.33 4.80
N ASP A 210 6.51 16.89 3.83
CA ASP A 210 6.68 17.31 2.45
C ASP A 210 6.23 18.78 2.31
N MET A 211 7.19 19.66 2.04
CA MET A 211 6.96 21.09 1.89
C MET A 211 6.31 21.45 0.55
N ASP A 212 6.27 20.51 -0.40
CA ASP A 212 5.56 20.66 -1.66
C ASP A 212 4.07 20.33 -1.53
N ALA A 213 3.68 19.66 -0.45
CA ALA A 213 2.32 19.25 -0.22
C ALA A 213 1.39 20.44 0.11
N PRO A 214 0.14 20.43 -0.38
CA PRO A 214 -0.86 21.38 0.05
C PRO A 214 -1.03 21.37 1.58
N GLY A 215 -1.09 22.57 2.18
CA GLY A 215 -1.30 22.69 3.63
C GLY A 215 -0.09 22.36 4.50
N ALA A 216 1.13 22.25 3.94
CA ALA A 216 2.36 21.99 4.72
C ALA A 216 2.52 22.93 5.93
N GLY A 217 2.22 24.23 5.78
CA GLY A 217 2.27 25.20 6.88
C GLY A 217 1.27 24.89 8.01
N ALA A 218 0.05 24.45 7.69
CA ALA A 218 -0.95 24.07 8.68
C ALA A 218 -0.56 22.78 9.42
N ARG A 219 0.00 21.80 8.68
CA ARG A 219 0.54 20.55 9.24
C ARG A 219 1.70 20.82 10.21
N LEU A 220 2.62 21.70 9.83
CA LEU A 220 3.70 22.16 10.70
C LEU A 220 3.17 22.81 11.98
N ALA A 221 2.18 23.70 11.87
CA ALA A 221 1.55 24.32 13.02
C ALA A 221 0.88 23.29 13.96
N ALA A 222 0.20 22.29 13.41
CA ALA A 222 -0.43 21.21 14.16
C ALA A 222 0.60 20.33 14.90
N LEU A 223 1.70 19.95 14.25
CA LEU A 223 2.79 19.20 14.88
C LEU A 223 3.38 19.97 16.06
N ARG A 224 3.64 21.28 15.91
CA ARG A 224 4.15 22.13 16.99
C ARG A 224 3.14 22.29 18.12
N LYS A 225 1.85 22.42 17.81
CA LYS A 225 0.77 22.43 18.81
C LYS A 225 0.72 21.13 19.60
N GLY A 226 1.02 20.00 18.96
CA GLY A 226 1.18 18.70 19.61
C GLY A 226 2.49 18.49 20.37
N GLY A 227 3.30 19.53 20.56
CA GLY A 227 4.54 19.46 21.34
C GLY A 227 5.75 18.95 20.57
N MET A 228 5.72 18.97 19.23
CA MET A 228 6.89 18.61 18.44
C MET A 228 7.90 19.75 18.33
N ASP A 229 9.09 19.52 18.88
CA ASP A 229 10.19 20.47 18.84
C ASP A 229 10.87 20.54 17.47
N ARG A 230 11.54 21.67 17.22
CA ARG A 230 12.20 21.96 15.93
C ARG A 230 13.20 20.87 15.52
N GLU A 231 13.99 20.35 16.46
CA GLU A 231 15.04 19.35 16.18
C GLU A 231 14.48 18.00 15.69
N ARG A 232 13.20 17.73 15.96
CA ARG A 232 12.49 16.53 15.52
C ARG A 232 11.76 16.72 14.20
N LEU A 233 11.69 17.94 13.69
CA LEU A 233 10.99 18.27 12.45
C LEU A 233 11.97 18.23 11.28
N ILE A 234 11.66 17.43 10.26
CA ILE A 234 12.50 17.29 9.07
C ILE A 234 11.66 17.65 7.85
N ALA A 235 12.09 18.68 7.13
CA ALA A 235 11.46 19.06 5.87
C ALA A 235 12.01 18.20 4.71
N CYS A 236 11.13 17.88 3.75
CA CYS A 236 11.55 17.38 2.45
C CYS A 236 10.88 18.11 1.28
N SER A 237 11.50 18.08 0.10
CA SER A 237 10.94 18.67 -1.11
C SER A 237 11.52 18.01 -2.37
N GLY A 238 10.72 17.88 -3.41
CA GLY A 238 11.14 17.53 -4.75
C GLY A 238 11.07 18.70 -5.75
N ARG A 239 10.73 19.91 -5.30
CA ARG A 239 10.54 21.09 -6.16
C ARG A 239 11.47 22.24 -5.84
N MET A 240 12.00 22.31 -4.62
CA MET A 240 12.88 23.40 -4.18
C MET A 240 14.04 22.91 -3.33
N ALA A 241 15.15 23.65 -3.37
CA ALA A 241 16.23 23.46 -2.42
C ALA A 241 15.80 23.95 -1.02
N LEU A 242 16.18 23.21 0.00
CA LEU A 242 15.89 23.54 1.40
C LEU A 242 17.20 23.94 2.11
N GLY A 243 17.12 24.96 2.97
CA GLY A 243 18.24 25.34 3.84
C GLY A 243 18.51 24.32 4.95
N GLU A 244 17.50 23.54 5.33
CA GLU A 244 17.54 22.47 6.33
C GLU A 244 16.52 21.40 5.89
N GLY A 245 16.93 20.13 5.84
CA GLY A 245 16.08 19.02 5.37
C GLY A 245 16.70 18.19 4.25
N VAL A 246 15.87 17.49 3.49
CA VAL A 246 16.30 16.63 2.37
C VAL A 246 15.52 16.96 1.12
N TYR A 247 16.19 17.18 -0.01
CA TYR A 247 15.50 17.58 -1.24
C TYR A 247 16.06 16.94 -2.50
N LEU A 248 15.23 16.82 -3.54
CA LEU A 248 15.61 16.28 -4.84
C LEU A 248 15.50 17.36 -5.91
N ILE A 249 16.64 17.74 -6.52
CA ILE A 249 16.70 18.70 -7.63
C ILE A 249 17.68 18.16 -8.69
N GLY A 250 17.31 18.27 -9.97
CA GLY A 250 18.22 17.92 -11.07
C GLY A 250 18.68 16.45 -11.08
N GLY A 251 17.83 15.53 -10.60
CA GLY A 251 18.16 14.10 -10.52
C GLY A 251 19.16 13.75 -9.42
N ARG A 252 19.43 14.67 -8.49
CA ARG A 252 20.25 14.44 -7.30
C ARG A 252 19.43 14.69 -6.05
N LEU A 253 19.60 13.79 -5.08
CA LEU A 253 19.05 13.91 -3.73
C LEU A 253 20.11 14.57 -2.85
N HIS A 254 19.72 15.52 -2.01
CA HIS A 254 20.62 16.27 -1.13
C HIS A 254 20.17 16.13 0.33
N ASP A 255 21.09 15.80 1.24
CA ASP A 255 20.89 15.80 2.69
C ASP A 255 21.54 17.05 3.30
N ALA A 256 20.70 18.02 3.66
CA ALA A 256 21.07 19.28 4.29
C ALA A 256 20.70 19.32 5.78
N ARG A 257 20.45 18.16 6.42
CA ARG A 257 20.13 18.09 7.87
C ARG A 257 21.36 18.31 8.75
N THR A 258 22.56 18.07 8.23
CA THR A 258 23.82 18.27 8.95
C THR A 258 24.46 19.61 8.58
N HIS A 259 24.97 20.37 9.55
CA HIS A 259 25.61 21.68 9.35
C HIS A 259 27.01 21.63 8.67
N GLY A 260 27.28 20.64 7.81
CA GLY A 260 28.55 20.44 7.11
C GLY A 260 28.40 20.43 5.58
N ALA A 261 29.41 19.93 4.86
CA ALA A 261 29.30 19.71 3.42
C ALA A 261 28.15 18.72 3.16
N GLY A 262 27.02 19.22 2.66
CA GLY A 262 25.83 18.41 2.41
C GLY A 262 26.14 17.20 1.54
N ARG A 263 25.62 16.04 1.92
CA ARG A 263 25.74 14.83 1.09
C ARG A 263 24.76 14.92 -0.05
N HIS A 264 25.12 14.30 -1.16
CA HIS A 264 24.19 14.14 -2.27
C HIS A 264 24.42 12.81 -3.00
N TRP A 265 23.35 12.30 -3.58
CA TRP A 265 23.35 11.01 -4.28
C TRP A 265 22.62 11.16 -5.61
N ARG A 266 23.08 10.41 -6.61
CA ARG A 266 22.35 10.27 -7.86
C ARG A 266 21.07 9.47 -7.62
N VAL A 267 19.97 9.95 -8.19
CA VAL A 267 18.70 9.23 -8.20
C VAL A 267 18.55 8.56 -9.56
N SER A 268 18.45 7.23 -9.55
CA SER A 268 18.29 6.39 -10.75
C SER A 268 17.65 5.07 -10.35
N GLY A 269 17.09 4.33 -11.31
CA GLY A 269 16.50 3.01 -11.09
C GLY A 269 15.04 2.97 -11.55
N ALA A 270 14.67 1.91 -12.27
CA ALA A 270 13.34 1.78 -12.87
C ALA A 270 12.23 1.64 -11.80
N GLY A 271 12.53 1.07 -10.62
CA GLY A 271 11.52 1.00 -9.55
C GLY A 271 11.17 2.34 -8.92
N LEU A 272 11.93 3.41 -9.18
CA LEU A 272 11.55 4.75 -8.74
C LEU A 272 10.52 5.39 -9.68
N GLU A 273 10.25 4.79 -10.84
CA GLU A 273 9.21 5.26 -11.75
C GLU A 273 7.85 5.24 -11.05
N GLY A 274 7.05 6.29 -11.26
CA GLY A 274 5.77 6.48 -10.58
C GLY A 274 5.86 7.17 -9.22
N LEU A 275 7.04 7.27 -8.59
CA LEU A 275 7.21 8.08 -7.38
C LEU A 275 7.54 9.53 -7.72
N ALA A 276 6.76 10.47 -7.18
CA ALA A 276 7.06 11.89 -7.30
C ALA A 276 8.37 12.23 -6.58
N PRO A 277 9.15 13.21 -7.08
CA PRO A 277 10.41 13.65 -6.44
C PRO A 277 10.32 13.93 -4.93
N GLY A 278 9.22 14.53 -4.44
CA GLY A 278 9.01 14.80 -3.02
C GLY A 278 8.86 13.53 -2.17
N LEU A 279 8.27 12.46 -2.73
CA LEU A 279 8.17 11.14 -2.09
C LEU A 279 9.55 10.48 -2.00
N ILE A 280 10.38 10.59 -3.04
CA ILE A 280 11.75 10.06 -3.00
C ILE A 280 12.58 10.82 -1.95
N ALA A 281 12.48 12.15 -1.93
CA ALA A 281 13.17 12.99 -0.98
C ALA A 281 12.77 12.67 0.47
N GLY A 282 11.48 12.55 0.73
CA GLY A 282 11.00 12.12 2.02
C GLY A 282 11.51 10.72 2.38
N ALA A 283 11.51 9.75 1.45
CA ALA A 283 11.77 8.34 1.74
C ALA A 283 13.18 8.17 2.27
N ALA A 284 14.12 8.85 1.60
CA ALA A 284 15.48 8.98 2.06
C ALA A 284 15.58 9.73 3.39
N ALA A 285 14.85 10.83 3.59
CA ALA A 285 14.84 11.57 4.84
C ALA A 285 14.40 10.70 6.03
N LEU A 286 13.33 9.91 5.85
CA LEU A 286 12.81 9.00 6.88
C LEU A 286 13.83 7.91 7.18
N ALA A 287 14.36 7.26 6.12
CA ALA A 287 15.35 6.21 6.26
C ALA A 287 16.59 6.71 7.02
N LEU A 288 17.14 7.86 6.61
CA LEU A 288 18.30 8.46 7.25
C LEU A 288 18.00 8.90 8.70
N ALA A 289 16.81 9.43 8.98
CA ALA A 289 16.41 9.83 10.33
C ALA A 289 16.25 8.63 11.27
N LEU A 290 15.97 7.45 10.71
CA LEU A 290 15.79 6.21 11.46
C LEU A 290 17.03 5.29 11.45
N GLY A 291 18.16 5.80 10.95
CA GLY A 291 19.48 5.17 11.08
C GLY A 291 19.96 4.42 9.84
N ALA A 292 19.37 4.64 8.67
CA ALA A 292 19.93 4.10 7.42
C ALA A 292 21.32 4.65 7.15
N ASP A 293 22.16 3.82 6.53
CA ASP A 293 23.52 4.19 6.16
C ASP A 293 23.47 5.14 4.95
N ALA A 294 24.07 6.31 5.11
CA ALA A 294 24.18 7.32 4.08
C ALA A 294 25.00 6.83 2.88
N ASP A 295 25.98 5.96 3.10
CA ASP A 295 26.85 5.46 2.04
C ASP A 295 26.14 4.41 1.18
N ALA A 296 25.13 3.72 1.73
CA ALA A 296 24.30 2.77 1.00
C ALA A 296 23.19 3.42 0.14
N MET A 297 22.93 4.73 0.31
CA MET A 297 21.77 5.42 -0.26
C MET A 297 21.70 5.34 -1.79
N GLU A 298 22.77 5.68 -2.50
CA GLU A 298 22.77 5.72 -3.97
C GLU A 298 22.50 4.33 -4.57
N ALA A 299 23.14 3.29 -4.01
CA ALA A 299 22.93 1.91 -4.43
C ALA A 299 21.53 1.40 -4.08
N ALA A 300 20.98 1.78 -2.92
CA ALA A 300 19.63 1.43 -2.53
C ALA A 300 18.57 2.06 -3.45
N LEU A 301 18.73 3.33 -3.82
CA LEU A 301 17.87 4.01 -4.79
C LEU A 301 17.92 3.31 -6.16
N ALA A 302 19.13 3.00 -6.65
CA ALA A 302 19.35 2.31 -7.93
C ALA A 302 18.74 0.91 -8.00
N SER A 303 18.66 0.20 -6.87
CA SER A 303 18.21 -1.19 -6.78
C SER A 303 16.76 -1.35 -6.31
N PHE A 304 16.06 -0.26 -6.00
CA PHE A 304 14.67 -0.33 -5.55
C PHE A 304 13.82 -1.05 -6.61
N PRO A 305 13.11 -2.14 -6.25
CA PRO A 305 12.36 -2.94 -7.23
C PRO A 305 11.05 -2.28 -7.68
N GLY A 306 10.62 -1.21 -6.99
CA GLY A 306 9.32 -0.58 -7.21
C GLY A 306 8.35 -0.83 -6.07
N ALA A 307 7.36 0.06 -5.97
CA ALA A 307 6.26 -0.08 -5.01
C ALA A 307 5.09 -0.79 -5.69
N GLN A 308 4.60 -1.85 -5.06
CA GLN A 308 3.51 -2.68 -5.59
C GLN A 308 2.30 -1.83 -5.98
N GLY A 309 1.77 -2.05 -7.19
CA GLY A 309 0.65 -1.30 -7.76
C GLY A 309 0.93 0.14 -8.19
N LEU A 310 2.10 0.71 -7.87
CA LEU A 310 2.47 2.10 -8.19
C LEU A 310 3.45 2.18 -9.36
N ARG A 311 3.03 1.69 -10.52
CA ARG A 311 3.85 1.63 -11.75
C ARG A 311 5.18 0.89 -11.54
N ALA A 312 5.17 -0.19 -10.78
CA ALA A 312 6.37 -0.98 -10.57
C ALA A 312 6.69 -1.83 -11.82
N PRO A 313 7.94 -1.85 -12.30
CA PRO A 313 8.37 -2.85 -13.27
C PRO A 313 8.38 -4.22 -12.58
N VAL A 314 7.50 -5.13 -13.02
CA VAL A 314 7.34 -6.45 -12.37
C VAL A 314 7.96 -7.57 -13.19
N PHE A 315 8.14 -7.37 -14.50
CA PHE A 315 8.69 -8.40 -15.36
C PHE A 315 9.27 -7.81 -16.65
N GLN A 316 10.30 -8.48 -17.19
CA GLN A 316 10.88 -8.16 -18.48
C GLN A 316 10.98 -9.42 -19.34
N LEU A 317 10.40 -9.37 -20.54
CA LEU A 317 10.48 -10.44 -21.53
C LEU A 317 11.08 -9.89 -22.83
N GLY A 318 12.38 -10.10 -23.01
CA GLY A 318 13.13 -9.52 -24.13
C GLY A 318 13.07 -7.99 -24.09
N ALA A 319 12.52 -7.38 -25.14
CA ALA A 319 12.36 -5.92 -25.24
C ALA A 319 11.03 -5.40 -24.65
N VAL A 320 10.18 -6.30 -24.14
CA VAL A 320 8.87 -5.96 -23.57
C VAL A 320 8.97 -5.89 -22.05
N GLU A 321 8.62 -4.73 -21.50
CA GLU A 321 8.52 -4.49 -20.07
C GLU A 321 7.07 -4.58 -19.62
N ILE A 322 6.83 -5.18 -18.46
CA ILE A 322 5.49 -5.32 -17.87
C ILE A 322 5.46 -4.53 -16.56
N ILE A 323 4.52 -3.59 -16.49
CA ILE A 323 4.39 -2.62 -15.42
C ILE A 323 3.09 -2.90 -14.67
N ASP A 324 3.20 -3.06 -13.35
CA ASP A 324 2.07 -3.13 -12.43
C ASP A 324 1.67 -1.72 -11.99
N HIS A 325 0.50 -1.28 -12.46
CA HIS A 325 -0.14 -0.05 -12.06
C HIS A 325 -1.57 -0.30 -11.53
N SER A 326 -1.75 -1.42 -10.84
CA SER A 326 -3.03 -1.85 -10.27
C SER A 326 -3.63 -0.90 -9.23
N ALA A 327 -2.83 0.01 -8.66
CA ALA A 327 -3.32 1.02 -7.73
C ALA A 327 -4.13 2.14 -8.42
N ALA A 328 -4.06 2.27 -9.75
CA ALA A 328 -4.83 3.26 -10.49
C ALA A 328 -6.34 3.04 -10.29
N GLN A 329 -7.04 4.09 -9.85
CA GLN A 329 -8.46 4.03 -9.50
C GLN A 329 -9.38 4.58 -10.59
N ASP A 330 -8.81 5.37 -11.51
CA ASP A 330 -9.53 6.04 -12.59
C ASP A 330 -8.78 5.86 -13.93
N PRO A 331 -9.49 5.65 -15.05
CA PRO A 331 -8.85 5.50 -16.36
C PRO A 331 -8.00 6.73 -16.76
N ARG A 332 -8.31 7.94 -16.29
CA ARG A 332 -7.53 9.16 -16.52
C ARG A 332 -6.16 9.10 -15.85
N GLU A 333 -6.06 8.59 -14.62
CA GLU A 333 -4.78 8.41 -13.93
C GLU A 333 -3.84 7.53 -14.75
N THR A 334 -4.40 6.46 -15.33
CA THR A 334 -3.64 5.57 -16.20
C THR A 334 -3.22 6.23 -17.51
N LEU A 335 -4.11 6.99 -18.15
CA LEU A 335 -3.78 7.73 -19.38
C LEU A 335 -2.68 8.77 -19.14
N ASP A 336 -2.75 9.50 -18.02
CA ASP A 336 -1.75 10.51 -17.62
C ASP A 336 -0.40 9.87 -17.24
N ALA A 337 -0.42 8.61 -16.81
CA ALA A 337 0.77 7.84 -16.48
C ALA A 337 1.52 7.30 -17.72
N ILE A 338 0.91 7.28 -18.91
CA ILE A 338 1.55 6.78 -20.13
C ILE A 338 2.64 7.76 -20.58
N THR A 339 3.89 7.30 -20.55
CA THR A 339 5.05 8.06 -21.01
C THR A 339 5.20 7.99 -22.53
N PRO A 340 5.62 9.08 -23.21
CA PRO A 340 5.68 9.16 -24.66
C PRO A 340 6.90 8.47 -25.30
N ASP A 341 7.53 7.53 -24.60
CA ASP A 341 8.81 6.96 -25.02
C ASP A 341 8.67 5.58 -25.68
N LEU A 342 7.62 4.82 -25.33
CA LEU A 342 7.42 3.44 -25.75
C LEU A 342 5.96 3.16 -26.11
N PRO A 343 5.69 2.31 -27.12
CA PRO A 343 4.34 1.84 -27.41
C PRO A 343 3.77 1.05 -26.22
N VAL A 344 2.53 1.34 -25.83
CA VAL A 344 1.85 0.78 -24.65
C VAL A 344 0.65 -0.08 -25.03
N TRP A 345 0.58 -1.27 -24.44
CA TRP A 345 -0.62 -2.12 -24.39
C TRP A 345 -1.19 -2.08 -22.98
N TRP A 346 -2.35 -1.45 -22.85
CA TRP A 346 -3.03 -1.31 -21.57
C TRP A 346 -3.99 -2.48 -21.35
N ILE A 347 -3.79 -3.21 -20.26
CA ILE A 347 -4.71 -4.25 -19.77
C ILE A 347 -5.54 -3.66 -18.63
N ALA A 348 -6.86 -3.70 -18.78
CA ALA A 348 -7.81 -3.09 -17.83
C ALA A 348 -9.00 -4.00 -17.53
N ASP A 349 -9.80 -3.63 -16.53
CA ASP A 349 -11.08 -4.28 -16.26
C ASP A 349 -12.20 -3.74 -17.16
N PRO A 350 -13.28 -4.50 -17.36
CA PRO A 350 -14.50 -3.97 -17.96
C PRO A 350 -15.14 -2.88 -17.07
N GLY A 351 -15.99 -2.03 -17.67
CA GLY A 351 -16.73 -1.02 -16.91
C GLY A 351 -15.99 0.31 -16.70
N LEU A 352 -14.90 0.57 -17.43
CA LEU A 352 -14.22 1.86 -17.40
C LEU A 352 -15.18 2.99 -17.82
N ASP A 353 -15.07 4.14 -17.15
CA ASP A 353 -15.84 5.32 -17.54
C ASP A 353 -15.36 5.84 -18.90
N ALA A 354 -16.22 5.72 -19.92
CA ALA A 354 -15.95 6.21 -21.26
C ALA A 354 -15.66 7.72 -21.30
N ALA A 355 -16.13 8.51 -20.32
CA ALA A 355 -15.86 9.94 -20.25
C ALA A 355 -14.37 10.25 -19.99
N ALA A 356 -13.62 9.32 -19.38
CA ALA A 356 -12.17 9.46 -19.22
C ALA A 356 -11.42 9.55 -20.54
N PHE A 357 -11.98 8.98 -21.61
CA PHE A 357 -11.39 8.95 -22.94
C PHE A 357 -11.81 10.15 -23.80
N ALA A 358 -12.47 11.18 -23.24
CA ALA A 358 -12.97 12.32 -24.02
C ALA A 358 -11.84 13.15 -24.66
N SER A 359 -10.72 13.30 -23.96
CA SER A 359 -9.51 13.99 -24.45
C SER A 359 -8.79 13.17 -25.53
N PRO A 360 -7.91 13.80 -26.33
CA PRO A 360 -6.98 13.07 -27.20
C PRO A 360 -6.25 11.98 -26.41
N LEU A 361 -6.18 10.79 -26.99
CA LEU A 361 -5.50 9.66 -26.36
C LEU A 361 -3.99 9.78 -26.62
N PRO A 362 -3.13 9.30 -25.72
CA PRO A 362 -1.69 9.28 -25.97
C PRO A 362 -1.37 8.52 -27.26
N ASP A 363 -0.59 9.11 -28.16
CA ASP A 363 -0.23 8.51 -29.45
C ASP A 363 0.47 7.14 -29.31
N HIS A 364 1.12 6.94 -28.17
CA HIS A 364 1.84 5.71 -27.84
C HIS A 364 0.92 4.59 -27.35
N LEU A 365 -0.33 4.87 -26.97
CA LEU A 365 -1.31 3.87 -26.56
C LEU A 365 -1.79 3.06 -27.78
N GLN A 366 -1.22 1.87 -27.97
CA GLN A 366 -1.51 1.03 -29.13
C GLN A 366 -2.83 0.29 -28.99
N ARG A 367 -3.17 -0.15 -27.77
CA ARG A 367 -4.33 -1.00 -27.54
C ARG A 367 -4.81 -0.96 -26.09
N LEU A 368 -6.13 -1.05 -25.92
CA LEU A 368 -6.80 -1.39 -24.66
C LEU A 368 -7.32 -2.83 -24.73
N ILE A 369 -6.99 -3.64 -23.74
CA ILE A 369 -7.42 -5.05 -23.62
C ILE A 369 -8.15 -5.21 -22.31
N LEU A 370 -9.45 -5.51 -22.37
CA LEU A 370 -10.31 -5.69 -21.21
C LEU A 370 -10.28 -7.15 -20.75
N THR A 371 -10.15 -7.40 -19.44
CA THR A 371 -10.16 -8.72 -18.80
C THR A 371 -11.55 -9.38 -18.73
N GLY A 372 -12.53 -8.81 -19.43
CA GLY A 372 -13.88 -9.31 -19.55
C GLY A 372 -14.69 -8.58 -20.63
N PRO A 373 -15.94 -8.99 -20.88
CA PRO A 373 -16.77 -8.40 -21.92
C PRO A 373 -17.26 -6.99 -21.55
N ASP A 374 -17.02 -6.01 -22.44
CA ASP A 374 -17.66 -4.68 -22.40
C ASP A 374 -17.97 -4.17 -23.83
N PRO A 375 -19.06 -4.65 -24.46
CA PRO A 375 -19.40 -4.26 -25.82
C PRO A 375 -19.71 -2.76 -25.95
N ARG A 376 -20.13 -2.11 -24.86
CA ARG A 376 -20.44 -0.67 -24.86
C ARG A 376 -19.18 0.15 -25.00
N LEU A 377 -18.16 -0.13 -24.20
CA LEU A 377 -16.88 0.57 -24.26
C LEU A 377 -16.15 0.29 -25.57
N VAL A 378 -16.10 -0.98 -26.01
CA VAL A 378 -15.50 -1.37 -27.30
C VAL A 378 -16.10 -0.58 -28.47
N ARG A 379 -17.43 -0.48 -28.53
CA ARG A 379 -18.12 0.29 -29.59
C ARG A 379 -17.81 1.79 -29.51
N LYS A 380 -17.76 2.37 -28.30
CA LYS A 380 -17.46 3.80 -28.10
C LYS A 380 -16.02 4.14 -28.51
N LEU A 381 -15.05 3.28 -28.19
CA LEU A 381 -13.63 3.53 -28.44
C LEU A 381 -13.17 3.07 -29.82
N GLY A 382 -13.85 2.11 -30.47
CA GLY A 382 -13.34 1.40 -31.66
C GLY A 382 -12.97 2.25 -32.88
N LYS A 383 -13.41 3.53 -32.96
CA LYS A 383 -12.96 4.47 -33.99
C LYS A 383 -11.66 5.22 -33.65
N ARG A 384 -11.26 5.23 -32.38
CA ARG A 384 -10.18 6.05 -31.81
C ARG A 384 -9.05 5.20 -31.22
N LEU A 385 -9.37 4.03 -30.70
CA LEU A 385 -8.43 3.11 -30.08
C LEU A 385 -8.85 1.68 -30.35
N ALA A 386 -7.88 0.83 -30.69
CA ALA A 386 -8.12 -0.60 -30.75
C ALA A 386 -8.47 -1.11 -29.33
N CYS A 387 -9.74 -1.44 -29.11
CA CYS A 387 -10.23 -1.99 -27.85
C CYS A 387 -10.69 -3.43 -28.06
N ARG A 388 -10.14 -4.37 -27.30
CA ARG A 388 -10.41 -5.82 -27.40
C ARG A 388 -10.76 -6.38 -26.02
N THR A 389 -11.47 -7.49 -25.98
CA THR A 389 -11.85 -8.19 -24.74
C THR A 389 -11.18 -9.56 -24.70
N ALA A 390 -10.73 -9.99 -23.54
CA ALA A 390 -10.21 -11.32 -23.23
C ALA A 390 -11.11 -12.00 -22.19
N ALA A 391 -11.03 -13.33 -22.08
CA ALA A 391 -11.79 -14.09 -21.08
C ALA A 391 -11.29 -13.89 -19.64
N GLY A 392 -10.06 -13.39 -19.48
CA GLY A 392 -9.44 -13.10 -18.20
C GLY A 392 -8.01 -12.56 -18.36
N LEU A 393 -7.32 -12.40 -17.25
CA LEU A 393 -5.98 -11.80 -17.20
C LEU A 393 -4.93 -12.57 -18.01
N ASP A 394 -4.93 -13.91 -17.95
CA ASP A 394 -3.97 -14.76 -18.65
C ASP A 394 -4.03 -14.54 -20.17
N GLU A 395 -5.24 -14.54 -20.73
CA GLU A 395 -5.45 -14.30 -22.16
C GLU A 395 -5.17 -12.83 -22.53
N ALA A 396 -5.51 -11.88 -21.65
CA ALA A 396 -5.21 -10.46 -21.87
C ALA A 396 -3.69 -10.23 -21.98
N LEU A 397 -2.91 -10.82 -21.08
CA LEU A 397 -1.45 -10.76 -21.09
C LEU A 397 -0.86 -11.39 -22.35
N ALA A 398 -1.31 -12.60 -22.73
CA ALA A 398 -0.84 -13.26 -23.94
C ALA A 398 -1.09 -12.41 -25.21
N ARG A 399 -2.30 -11.84 -25.34
CA ARG A 399 -2.66 -10.96 -26.46
C ARG A 399 -1.88 -9.65 -26.48
N ALA A 400 -1.65 -9.06 -25.30
CA ALA A 400 -0.87 -7.84 -25.16
C ALA A 400 0.59 -8.08 -25.56
N LEU A 401 1.18 -9.17 -25.04
CA LEU A 401 2.54 -9.58 -25.32
C LEU A 401 2.74 -9.87 -26.81
N HIS A 402 1.86 -10.65 -27.42
CA HIS A 402 1.92 -10.93 -28.85
C HIS A 402 1.87 -9.64 -29.68
N GLY A 403 0.96 -8.72 -29.33
CA GLY A 403 0.88 -7.40 -29.98
C GLY A 403 2.17 -6.59 -29.81
N ALA A 404 2.74 -6.58 -28.62
CA ALA A 404 3.98 -5.88 -28.30
C ALA A 404 5.17 -6.44 -29.08
N MET A 405 5.31 -7.77 -29.14
CA MET A 405 6.39 -8.42 -29.88
C MET A 405 6.32 -8.15 -31.39
N LEU A 406 5.12 -8.10 -31.97
CA LEU A 406 4.93 -7.77 -33.39
C LEU A 406 5.33 -6.33 -33.75
N SER A 407 5.44 -5.42 -32.77
CA SER A 407 5.93 -4.07 -33.02
C SER A 407 7.43 -4.01 -33.32
N GLY A 408 8.18 -5.09 -33.05
CA GLY A 408 9.59 -5.24 -33.41
C GLY A 408 10.58 -4.39 -32.61
N GLY A 409 10.10 -3.63 -31.62
CA GLY A 409 10.91 -2.74 -30.79
C GLY A 409 10.67 -2.91 -29.29
N ARG A 410 11.20 -1.97 -28.50
CA ARG A 410 10.88 -1.87 -27.07
C ARG A 410 9.40 -1.51 -26.90
N ALA A 411 8.74 -2.12 -25.92
CA ALA A 411 7.32 -1.94 -25.68
C ALA A 411 6.98 -2.10 -24.19
N GLN A 412 5.83 -1.56 -23.78
CA GLN A 412 5.31 -1.68 -22.42
C GLN A 412 3.93 -2.33 -22.39
N LEU A 413 3.75 -3.26 -21.48
CA LEU A 413 2.45 -3.76 -21.05
C LEU A 413 2.13 -3.09 -19.72
N LEU A 414 1.05 -2.31 -19.70
CA LEU A 414 0.59 -1.63 -18.51
C LEU A 414 -0.63 -2.36 -17.94
N TYR A 415 -0.46 -3.06 -16.82
CA TYR A 415 -1.58 -3.62 -16.08
C TYR A 415 -2.14 -2.57 -15.14
N ALA A 416 -3.28 -2.00 -15.51
CA ALA A 416 -3.97 -0.97 -14.75
C ALA A 416 -5.47 -1.20 -14.88
N PRO A 417 -6.11 -1.89 -13.94
CA PRO A 417 -7.53 -2.19 -14.09
C PRO A 417 -8.44 -0.98 -14.03
N SER A 418 -8.02 0.08 -13.33
CA SER A 418 -8.60 1.44 -13.38
C SER A 418 -10.09 1.50 -13.05
N THR A 419 -10.51 0.61 -12.14
CA THR A 419 -11.81 0.61 -11.48
C THR A 419 -11.59 0.86 -9.99
N ARG A 420 -12.57 1.48 -9.32
CA ARG A 420 -12.46 1.79 -7.88
C ARG A 420 -12.32 0.52 -7.06
N ARG A 421 -11.29 0.47 -6.22
CA ARG A 421 -10.87 -0.71 -5.47
C ARG A 421 -10.29 -0.32 -4.12
N GLY A 422 -10.57 -1.15 -3.12
CA GLY A 422 -9.92 -1.04 -1.82
C GLY A 422 -8.46 -1.48 -1.87
N PRO A 423 -7.65 -1.10 -0.87
CA PRO A 423 -6.22 -1.46 -0.81
C PRO A 423 -5.95 -2.97 -0.84
N GLU A 424 -6.78 -3.80 -0.17
CA GLU A 424 -6.64 -5.26 -0.22
C GLU A 424 -6.79 -5.80 -1.65
N GLN A 425 -7.79 -5.31 -2.39
CA GLN A 425 -8.04 -5.73 -3.76
C GLN A 425 -6.85 -5.38 -4.67
N VAL A 426 -6.27 -4.19 -4.53
CA VAL A 426 -5.06 -3.83 -5.29
C VAL A 426 -3.92 -4.82 -5.03
N HIS A 427 -3.71 -5.21 -3.78
CA HIS A 427 -2.67 -6.20 -3.45
C HIS A 427 -2.97 -7.57 -4.06
N GLU A 428 -4.24 -8.00 -4.05
CA GLU A 428 -4.69 -9.23 -4.70
C GLU A 428 -4.51 -9.19 -6.21
N ASP A 429 -4.74 -8.05 -6.86
CA ASP A 429 -4.59 -7.87 -8.30
C ASP A 429 -3.13 -7.91 -8.75
N SER A 430 -2.23 -7.25 -8.04
CA SER A 430 -0.79 -7.39 -8.24
C SER A 430 -0.33 -8.85 -8.08
N ALA A 431 -0.84 -9.55 -7.07
CA ALA A 431 -0.52 -10.96 -6.86
C ALA A 431 -1.07 -11.85 -7.98
N ALA A 432 -2.28 -11.54 -8.47
CA ALA A 432 -2.89 -12.21 -9.62
C ALA A 432 -2.08 -11.98 -10.90
N LEU A 433 -1.58 -10.75 -11.11
CA LEU A 433 -0.66 -10.43 -12.20
C LEU A 433 0.62 -11.25 -12.11
N ALA A 434 1.30 -11.28 -10.95
CA ALA A 434 2.51 -12.06 -10.75
C ALA A 434 2.27 -13.56 -11.06
N ALA A 435 1.18 -14.13 -10.53
CA ALA A 435 0.83 -15.53 -10.80
C ALA A 435 0.48 -15.79 -12.28
N ALA A 436 -0.14 -14.83 -12.96
CA ALA A 436 -0.43 -14.92 -14.39
C ALA A 436 0.84 -14.87 -15.24
N LEU A 437 1.82 -14.07 -14.85
CA LEU A 437 3.14 -14.00 -15.48
C LEU A 437 3.93 -15.30 -15.28
N ASP A 438 3.87 -15.91 -14.10
CA ASP A 438 4.47 -17.23 -13.85
C ASP A 438 3.86 -18.30 -14.76
N ARG A 439 2.52 -18.31 -14.92
CA ARG A 439 1.85 -19.22 -15.87
C ARG A 439 2.26 -18.96 -17.31
N LEU A 440 2.29 -17.69 -17.73
CA LEU A 440 2.67 -17.29 -19.08
C LEU A 440 4.10 -17.74 -19.42
N THR A 441 5.06 -17.50 -18.52
CA THR A 441 6.46 -17.90 -18.71
C THR A 441 6.62 -19.42 -18.70
N GLY A 442 5.84 -20.13 -17.87
CA GLY A 442 5.77 -21.59 -17.89
C GLY A 442 5.34 -22.13 -19.26
N ARG A 443 4.30 -21.56 -19.86
CA ARG A 443 3.83 -21.94 -21.20
C ARG A 443 4.85 -21.65 -22.29
N LEU A 444 5.48 -20.46 -22.26
CA LEU A 444 6.54 -20.09 -23.20
C LEU A 444 7.72 -21.07 -23.15
N LYS A 445 8.13 -21.51 -21.96
CA LYS A 445 9.21 -22.51 -21.80
C LYS A 445 8.84 -23.89 -22.36
N GLN A 446 7.55 -24.23 -22.38
CA GLN A 446 7.05 -25.49 -22.93
C GLN A 446 6.88 -25.46 -24.45
N GLY A 447 7.22 -24.35 -25.11
CA GLY A 447 7.05 -24.18 -26.55
C GLY A 447 5.61 -23.91 -26.97
N ASP A 448 4.72 -23.67 -26.01
CA ASP A 448 3.32 -23.31 -26.24
C ASP A 448 3.20 -21.80 -26.52
N ALA A 449 3.95 -21.36 -27.54
CA ALA A 449 4.09 -19.96 -27.95
C ALA A 449 2.96 -19.47 -28.86
N ALA A 450 1.92 -20.28 -29.07
CA ALA A 450 0.81 -20.02 -29.98
C ALA A 450 -0.34 -19.24 -29.30
#